data_AF-A0A3M2FGK9-F1
#
_entry.id   AF-A0A3M2FGK9-F1
#
_cell.length_a   1.000
_cell.length_b   1.000
_cell.length_c   1.000
_cell.angle_alpha   90.00
_cell.angle_beta   90.00
_cell.angle_gamma   90.00
#
_symmetry.space_group_name_H-M   'P 1'
#
loop_
_entity.id
_entity.type
_entity.pdbx_description
1 polymer ?
#
loop_
_entity_poly.entity_id
_entity_poly.type
_entity_poly.pdbx_seq_one_letter_code
_entity_poly.pdbx_strand_id
1 'polypeptide(L)'
;MWQRMKHFFRQWETLNKQKALEDLEWEARELQHLFALMTLGQFIGMPAPPLPVALELLPDMEQEFAIMLAKINAAHAPLSDQFSKLDAV
;
A
#
# COMPACT_ATOMS: atom_id res chain seq x y z
N MET A 1 20.77 8.91 -48.50
CA MET A 1 19.99 7.97 -47.66
C MET A 1 20.55 7.82 -46.25
N TRP A 2 21.86 7.57 -46.11
CA TRP A 2 22.53 7.29 -44.82
C TRP A 2 22.40 8.38 -43.74
N GLN A 3 22.41 9.67 -44.11
CA GLN A 3 22.26 10.76 -43.14
C GLN A 3 20.85 10.88 -42.55
N ARG A 4 19.82 10.59 -43.33
CA ARG A 4 18.42 10.58 -42.84
C ARG A 4 18.22 9.49 -41.78
N MET A 5 18.89 8.35 -41.96
CA MET A 5 18.84 7.21 -41.04
C MET A 5 19.49 7.54 -39.69
N LYS A 6 20.65 8.21 -39.70
CA LYS A 6 21.31 8.70 -38.46
C LYS A 6 20.45 9.72 -37.70
N HIS A 7 19.76 10.61 -38.43
CA HIS A 7 18.84 11.56 -37.81
C HIS A 7 17.63 10.88 -37.18
N PHE A 8 17.09 9.84 -37.83
CA PHE A 8 16.00 9.04 -37.27
C PHE A 8 16.42 8.33 -35.98
N PHE A 9 17.62 7.73 -35.97
CA PHE A 9 18.13 7.01 -34.79
C PHE A 9 18.37 7.95 -33.60
N ARG A 10 18.94 9.13 -33.85
CA ARG A 10 19.11 10.17 -32.81
C ARG A 10 17.79 10.67 -32.25
N GLN A 11 16.79 10.86 -33.11
CA GLN A 11 15.45 11.26 -32.67
C GLN A 11 14.81 10.17 -31.81
N TRP A 12 14.94 8.91 -32.21
CA TRP A 12 14.48 7.76 -31.43
C TRP A 12 15.15 7.66 -30.04
N GLU A 13 16.47 7.82 -29.96
CA GLU A 13 17.18 7.83 -28.67
C GLU A 13 16.71 8.97 -27.76
N THR A 14 16.46 10.14 -28.34
CA THR A 14 15.99 11.31 -27.57
C THR A 14 14.60 11.07 -27.02
N LEU A 15 13.69 10.53 -27.83
CA LEU A 15 12.33 10.20 -27.43
C LEU A 15 12.29 9.12 -26.35
N ASN A 16 13.11 8.08 -26.48
CA ASN A 16 13.19 7.02 -25.46
C ASN A 16 13.72 7.54 -24.13
N LYS A 17 14.73 8.43 -24.15
CA LYS A 17 15.25 9.06 -22.94
C LYS A 17 14.23 9.98 -22.28
N GLN A 18 13.50 10.76 -23.06
CA GLN A 18 12.45 11.64 -22.56
C GLN A 18 11.33 10.82 -21.90
N LYS A 19 10.90 9.74 -22.53
CA LYS A 19 9.86 8.87 -21.97
C LYS A 19 10.30 8.21 -20.66
N ALA A 20 11.53 7.68 -20.62
CA ALA A 20 12.06 7.09 -19.39
C ALA A 20 12.20 8.11 -18.25
N LEU A 21 12.52 9.38 -18.56
CA LEU A 21 12.57 10.45 -17.58
C LEU A 21 11.17 10.80 -17.07
N GLU A 22 10.19 10.92 -17.98
CA GLU A 22 8.80 11.21 -17.65
C GLU A 22 8.18 10.13 -16.75
N ASP A 23 8.45 8.85 -17.04
CA ASP A 23 8.04 7.71 -16.22
C ASP A 23 8.65 7.78 -14.81
N LEU A 24 9.96 8.04 -14.71
CA LEU A 24 10.66 8.18 -13.43
C LEU A 24 10.12 9.36 -12.60
N GLU A 25 9.86 10.49 -13.24
CA GLU A 25 9.26 11.66 -12.57
C GLU A 25 7.84 11.37 -12.08
N TRP A 26 7.08 10.58 -12.83
CA TRP A 26 5.75 10.15 -12.41
C TRP A 26 5.82 9.23 -11.19
N GLU A 27 6.70 8.23 -11.18
CA GLU A 27 6.91 7.35 -10.03
C GLU A 27 7.36 8.13 -8.79
N ALA A 28 8.27 9.09 -8.95
CA ALA A 28 8.74 9.91 -7.84
C ALA A 28 7.61 10.75 -7.22
N ARG A 29 6.71 11.31 -8.05
CA ARG A 29 5.52 12.02 -7.58
C ARG A 29 4.56 11.10 -6.84
N GLU A 30 4.35 9.88 -7.35
CA GLU A 30 3.47 8.90 -6.71
C GLU A 30 4.01 8.48 -5.33
N LEU A 31 5.31 8.24 -5.21
CA LEU A 31 5.97 7.96 -3.93
C LEU A 31 5.83 9.12 -2.94
N GLN A 32 5.91 10.38 -3.41
CA GLN A 32 5.67 11.54 -2.54
C GLN A 32 4.21 11.60 -2.04
N HIS A 33 3.23 11.29 -2.87
CA HIS A 33 1.83 11.23 -2.45
C HIS A 33 1.57 10.12 -1.42
N LEU A 34 2.12 8.92 -1.66
CA LEU A 34 2.04 7.81 -0.71
C LEU A 34 2.72 8.14 0.62
N PHE A 35 3.91 8.76 0.58
CA PHE A 35 4.61 9.21 1.76
C PHE A 35 3.78 10.23 2.57
N ALA A 36 3.18 11.21 1.89
CA ALA A 36 2.32 12.19 2.54
C ALA A 36 1.09 11.54 3.19
N LEU A 37 0.47 10.56 2.51
CA LEU A 37 -0.68 9.83 3.01
C LEU A 37 -0.34 8.98 4.23
N MET A 38 0.79 8.25 4.20
CA MET A 38 1.27 7.46 5.34
C MET A 38 1.65 8.34 6.53
N THR A 39 2.36 9.45 6.27
CA THR A 39 2.80 10.38 7.31
C THR A 39 1.61 11.03 7.98
N LEU A 40 0.68 11.58 7.20
CA LEU A 40 -0.55 12.16 7.73
C LEU A 40 -1.36 11.12 8.47
N GLY A 41 -1.57 9.96 7.87
CA GLY A 41 -2.42 8.92 8.43
C GLY A 41 -1.85 8.27 9.70
N GLN A 42 -0.52 8.22 9.86
CA GLN A 42 0.13 7.91 11.15
C GLN A 42 -0.22 8.94 12.23
N PHE A 43 -0.33 10.22 11.89
CA PHE A 43 -0.70 11.28 12.86
C PHE A 43 -2.18 11.24 13.27
N ILE A 44 -3.09 10.77 12.41
CA ILE A 44 -4.54 10.65 12.72
C ILE A 44 -4.97 9.23 13.14
N GLY A 45 -4.03 8.29 13.27
CA GLY A 45 -4.28 6.94 13.79
C GLY A 45 -4.86 5.94 12.77
N MET A 46 -4.93 6.29 11.48
CA MET A 46 -5.29 5.40 10.36
C MET A 46 -4.62 5.92 9.07
N PRO A 47 -3.89 5.07 8.31
CA PRO A 47 -4.56 4.11 7.45
C PRO A 47 -3.80 2.78 7.33
N ALA A 48 -4.50 1.74 6.88
CA ALA A 48 -3.85 0.52 6.44
C ALA A 48 -2.87 0.85 5.28
N PRO A 49 -1.69 0.21 5.24
CA PRO A 49 -0.73 0.41 4.15
C PRO A 49 -1.37 0.12 2.78
N PRO A 50 -0.89 0.78 1.69
CA PRO A 50 -1.33 0.46 0.33
C PRO A 50 -1.27 -1.05 0.09
N LEU A 51 -2.31 -1.61 -0.55
CA LEU A 51 -2.50 -3.06 -0.66
C LEU A 51 -1.25 -3.85 -1.12
N PRO A 52 -0.43 -3.39 -2.08
CA PRO A 52 0.79 -4.11 -2.45
C PRO A 52 1.78 -4.27 -1.29
N VAL A 53 1.99 -3.19 -0.52
CA VAL A 53 2.86 -3.18 0.66
C VAL A 53 2.25 -4.04 1.77
N ALA A 54 0.92 -3.99 1.93
CA ALA A 54 0.21 -4.83 2.89
C ALA A 54 0.35 -6.33 2.55
N LEU A 55 0.31 -6.68 1.26
CA LEU A 55 0.45 -8.06 0.79
C LEU A 55 1.88 -8.60 0.93
N GLU A 56 2.89 -7.76 0.76
CA GLU A 56 4.29 -8.14 1.01
C GLU A 56 4.58 -8.35 2.49
N LEU A 57 3.94 -7.59 3.37
CA LEU A 57 4.11 -7.69 4.83
C LEU A 57 3.28 -8.81 5.47
N LEU A 58 2.26 -9.33 4.78
CA LEU A 58 1.36 -10.38 5.29
C LEU A 58 2.10 -11.59 5.91
N PRO A 59 3.15 -12.16 5.28
CA PRO A 59 3.87 -13.31 5.84
C PRO A 59 4.56 -12.99 7.17
N ASP A 60 5.05 -11.75 7.33
CA ASP A 60 5.78 -11.31 8.51
C ASP A 60 4.85 -10.92 9.68
N MET A 61 3.55 -10.75 9.41
CA MET A 61 2.52 -10.32 10.38
C MET A 61 1.70 -11.47 10.98
N GLU A 62 2.10 -12.73 10.75
CA GLU A 62 1.35 -13.92 11.20
C GLU A 62 1.05 -13.88 12.72
N GLN A 63 2.06 -13.54 13.52
CA GLN A 63 1.94 -13.52 14.98
C GLN A 63 0.97 -12.42 15.46
N GLU A 64 1.02 -11.24 14.84
CA GLU A 64 0.14 -10.12 15.14
C GLU A 64 -1.32 -10.45 14.78
N PHE A 65 -1.54 -11.15 13.66
CA PHE A 65 -2.86 -11.66 13.29
C PHE A 65 -3.37 -12.69 14.30
N ALA A 66 -2.52 -13.62 14.76
CA ALA A 66 -2.90 -14.60 15.78
C ALA A 66 -3.31 -13.91 17.10
N ILE A 67 -2.58 -12.88 17.52
CA ILE A 67 -2.91 -12.08 18.71
C ILE A 67 -4.22 -11.31 18.52
N MET A 68 -4.43 -10.72 17.34
CA MET A 68 -5.66 -10.00 17.01
C MET A 68 -6.89 -10.94 17.06
N LEU A 69 -6.80 -12.11 16.44
CA LEU A 69 -7.83 -13.14 16.46
C LEU A 69 -8.12 -13.63 17.88
N ALA A 70 -7.09 -13.86 18.69
CA ALA A 70 -7.25 -14.24 20.10
C ALA A 70 -7.99 -13.18 20.91
N LYS A 71 -7.69 -11.89 20.68
CA LYS A 71 -8.37 -10.76 21.33
C LYS A 71 -9.83 -10.63 20.89
N ILE A 72 -10.12 -10.84 19.60
CA ILE A 72 -11.49 -10.83 19.07
C ILE A 72 -12.32 -11.95 19.73
N ASN A 73 -11.79 -13.17 19.76
CA ASN A 73 -12.45 -14.30 20.43
C ASN A 73 -12.67 -14.05 21.92
N ALA A 74 -11.66 -13.50 22.60
CA ALA A 74 -11.74 -13.15 24.01
C ALA A 74 -12.70 -11.98 24.29
N ALA A 75 -12.98 -11.11 23.32
CA ALA A 75 -13.97 -10.03 23.47
C ALA A 75 -15.41 -10.52 23.19
N HIS A 76 -15.58 -11.50 22.31
CA HIS A 76 -16.87 -12.13 22.05
C HIS A 76 -17.36 -12.99 23.21
N ALA A 77 -16.47 -13.68 23.95
CA ALA A 77 -16.88 -14.55 25.05
C ALA A 77 -17.56 -13.80 26.24
N PRO A 78 -17.05 -12.66 26.73
CA PRO A 78 -17.69 -11.87 27.79
C PRO A 78 -19.01 -11.23 27.36
N LEU A 79 -19.09 -10.74 26.12
CA LEU A 79 -20.33 -10.18 25.58
C LEU A 79 -21.40 -11.27 25.44
N SER A 80 -21.03 -12.44 24.93
CA SER A 80 -21.92 -13.61 24.84
C SER A 80 -22.50 -14.02 26.19
N ASP A 81 -21.70 -14.03 27.26
CA ASP A 81 -22.16 -14.37 28.61
C ASP A 81 -23.08 -13.28 29.20
N GLN A 82 -22.80 -12.02 28.90
CA GLN A 82 -23.66 -10.90 29.30
C GLN A 82 -25.01 -10.92 28.58
N PHE A 83 -25.03 -11.17 27.27
CA PHE A 83 -26.28 -11.30 26.50
C PHE A 83 -27.09 -12.54 26.95
N SER A 84 -26.42 -13.66 27.21
CA SER A 84 -27.10 -14.87 27.72
C SER A 84 -27.77 -14.67 29.08
N LYS A 85 -27.25 -13.78 29.93
CA LYS A 85 -27.87 -13.42 31.21
C LYS A 85 -29.05 -12.45 31.07
N LEU A 86 -29.09 -11.68 29.98
CA LEU A 86 -30.19 -10.76 29.68
C LEU A 86 -31.37 -11.46 28.99
N ASP A 87 -31.12 -12.49 28.17
CA ASP A 87 -32.18 -13.30 27.53
C ASP A 87 -32.85 -14.30 28.49
N ALA A 88 -32.26 -14.56 29.65
CA ALA A 88 -32.76 -15.50 30.66
C ALA A 88 -33.69 -14.87 31.73
N VAL A 89 -34.02 -13.58 31.58
CA VAL A 89 -34.93 -12.79 32.45
C VAL A 89 -36.14 -12.35 31.64
#